data_AF-A0A7K9Q4L3-F1
#
_entry.id   AF-A0A7K9Q4L3-F1
#
_cell.length_a   1.000
_cell.length_b   1.000
_cell.length_c   1.000
_cell.angle_alpha   90.00
_cell.angle_beta   90.00
_cell.angle_gamma   90.00
#
_symmetry.space_group_name_H-M   'P 1'
#
loop_
_entity.id
_entity.type
_entity.pdbx_description
1 polymer ?
#
loop_
_entity_poly.entity_id
_entity_poly.type
_entity_poly.pdbx_seq_one_letter_code
_entity_poly.pdbx_strand_id
1 'polypeptide(L)'
;KVKRTAPWTYLGMKIHDQTIVPQQIKIMDNPRNLAELHQLCGQIEWIRPYLGVSTEALAPLFNLLKGKGDRDLSSPRILTPEVREAIKKVEFALETRQSHRFDPKLPFKLAVIGHMLHFSGLIHQWDESQTDHLLIIEWVFLSNSPDKSITTPQDRVARLVAKARSHLATLAGWDFTCMYLPFSNDQLDEILQNNVELQCALDSYSGQTSCHYPQHKVFGLEMKIVRDPVQSKEPLKALTLFTDGSGKSGKSVIAWQDPSILKWESDVERVSGSPQVAELAAVVRAFDRFREPFNLVTDSAYVAGVVSRAENAWVSEHGNSKIRALLVKLVELISHRKQPYYVLHVRSHTNHPGF
;
A
#
# COMPACT_ATOMS: atom_id res chain seq x y z
N LYS A 1 -28.32 -19.58 -29.59
CA LYS A 1 -27.53 -20.76 -30.04
C LYS A 1 -26.50 -21.10 -28.96
N VAL A 2 -26.58 -22.26 -28.31
CA VAL A 2 -25.58 -22.69 -27.32
C VAL A 2 -24.37 -23.26 -28.05
N LYS A 3 -23.18 -22.68 -27.87
CA LYS A 3 -21.92 -23.24 -28.39
C LYS A 3 -21.55 -24.45 -27.53
N ARG A 4 -21.37 -25.63 -28.15
CA ARG A 4 -21.04 -26.88 -27.45
C ARG A 4 -19.55 -27.19 -27.38
N THR A 5 -18.73 -26.48 -28.15
CA THR A 5 -17.28 -26.69 -28.26
C THR A 5 -16.53 -25.37 -28.09
N ALA A 6 -15.31 -25.44 -27.56
CA ALA A 6 -14.42 -24.30 -27.47
C ALA A 6 -14.08 -23.73 -28.86
N PRO A 7 -13.83 -22.41 -28.99
CA PRO A 7 -13.89 -21.40 -27.93
C PRO A 7 -15.30 -20.88 -27.65
N TRP A 8 -15.65 -20.80 -26.36
CA TRP A 8 -16.89 -20.17 -25.89
C TRP A 8 -16.71 -18.66 -25.74
N THR A 9 -17.81 -17.94 -25.91
CA THR A 9 -17.87 -16.48 -25.81
C THR A 9 -18.82 -16.16 -24.67
N TYR A 10 -18.33 -15.57 -23.59
CA TYR A 10 -19.15 -15.25 -22.42
C TYR A 10 -18.63 -13.99 -21.73
N LEU A 11 -19.52 -13.02 -21.45
CA LEU A 11 -19.22 -11.75 -20.78
C LEU A 11 -17.94 -11.05 -21.28
N GLY A 12 -17.73 -11.00 -22.61
CA GLY A 12 -16.55 -10.35 -23.18
C GLY A 12 -15.25 -11.17 -23.08
N MET A 13 -15.30 -12.44 -22.66
CA MET A 13 -14.17 -13.36 -22.62
C MET A 13 -14.26 -14.42 -23.74
N LYS A 14 -13.11 -14.90 -24.21
CA LYS A 14 -12.96 -16.13 -25.00
C LYS A 14 -12.43 -17.22 -24.07
N ILE A 15 -13.21 -18.27 -23.92
CA ILE A 15 -12.90 -19.39 -23.03
C ILE A 15 -12.52 -20.57 -23.91
N HIS A 16 -11.30 -21.05 -23.77
CA HIS A 16 -10.79 -22.27 -24.37
C HIS A 16 -10.86 -23.43 -23.37
N ASP A 17 -10.42 -24.62 -23.77
CA ASP A 17 -10.47 -25.79 -22.90
C ASP A 17 -9.67 -25.63 -21.61
N GLN A 18 -8.53 -24.92 -21.67
CA GLN A 18 -7.67 -24.64 -20.51
C GLN A 18 -7.48 -23.15 -20.22
N THR A 19 -7.61 -22.27 -21.21
CA THR A 19 -7.23 -20.86 -21.08
C THR A 19 -8.42 -19.92 -21.23
N ILE A 20 -8.31 -18.75 -20.63
CA ILE A 20 -9.28 -17.66 -20.70
C ILE A 20 -8.52 -16.42 -21.10
N VAL A 21 -8.96 -15.79 -22.19
CA VAL A 21 -8.42 -14.51 -22.67
C VAL A 21 -9.57 -13.53 -22.88
N PRO A 22 -9.34 -12.22 -22.66
CA PRO A 22 -10.29 -11.21 -23.10
C PRO A 22 -10.62 -11.35 -24.58
N GLN A 23 -11.86 -11.04 -24.97
CA GLN A 23 -12.14 -10.83 -26.39
C GLN A 23 -11.27 -9.68 -26.91
N GLN A 24 -11.09 -9.64 -28.22
CA GLN A 24 -10.27 -8.64 -28.87
C GLN A 24 -10.90 -7.25 -28.64
N ILE A 25 -10.45 -6.59 -27.57
CA ILE A 25 -10.87 -5.27 -27.17
C ILE A 25 -9.89 -4.31 -27.82
N LYS A 26 -10.40 -3.46 -28.71
CA LYS A 26 -9.61 -2.34 -29.21
C LYS A 26 -9.54 -1.30 -28.09
N ILE A 27 -8.42 -1.25 -27.39
CA ILE A 27 -8.15 -0.22 -26.41
C ILE A 27 -8.16 1.13 -27.12
N MET A 28 -8.85 2.12 -26.53
CA MET A 28 -8.83 3.48 -27.02
C MET A 28 -7.44 4.08 -26.76
N ASP A 29 -6.69 4.31 -27.83
CA ASP A 29 -5.31 4.77 -27.81
C ASP A 29 -5.15 6.27 -27.53
N ASN A 30 -6.22 7.05 -27.74
CA ASN A 30 -6.19 8.50 -27.60
C ASN A 30 -7.53 9.11 -27.12
N PRO A 31 -7.97 8.82 -25.88
CA PRO A 31 -9.12 9.49 -25.27
C PRO A 31 -8.88 11.02 -25.20
N ARG A 32 -9.85 11.78 -25.69
CA ARG A 32 -9.78 13.25 -25.84
C ARG A 32 -10.41 14.01 -24.70
N ASN A 33 -11.35 13.40 -23.99
CA ASN A 33 -12.10 14.01 -22.89
C ASN A 33 -12.22 13.06 -21.69
N LEU A 34 -12.75 13.57 -20.58
CA LEU A 34 -12.91 12.81 -19.35
C LEU A 34 -13.85 11.60 -19.52
N ALA A 35 -14.92 11.70 -20.31
CA ALA A 35 -15.83 10.57 -20.56
C ALA A 35 -15.14 9.39 -21.27
N GLU A 36 -14.41 9.68 -22.34
CA GLU A 36 -13.62 8.70 -23.08
C GLU A 36 -12.54 8.06 -22.19
N LEU A 37 -11.90 8.86 -21.34
CA LEU A 37 -10.91 8.37 -20.38
C LEU A 37 -11.55 7.45 -19.32
N HIS A 38 -12.75 7.77 -18.83
CA HIS A 38 -13.51 6.89 -17.93
C HIS A 38 -13.87 5.56 -18.58
N GLN A 39 -14.32 5.58 -19.85
CA GLN A 39 -14.63 4.36 -20.59
C GLN A 39 -13.38 3.48 -20.76
N LEU A 40 -12.24 4.09 -21.12
CA LEU A 40 -10.96 3.39 -21.22
C LEU A 40 -10.57 2.74 -19.88
N CYS A 41 -10.65 3.49 -18.78
CA CYS A 41 -10.31 2.97 -17.46
C CYS A 41 -11.25 1.83 -17.04
N GLY A 42 -12.56 1.95 -17.30
CA GLY A 42 -13.53 0.89 -17.02
C GLY A 42 -13.26 -0.38 -17.82
N GLN A 43 -12.90 -0.26 -19.10
CA GLN A 43 -12.49 -1.41 -19.93
C GLN A 43 -11.23 -2.08 -19.39
N ILE A 44 -10.23 -1.28 -19.00
CA ILE A 44 -8.98 -1.80 -18.43
C ILE A 44 -9.26 -2.51 -17.12
N GLU A 45 -10.02 -1.90 -16.19
CA GLU A 45 -10.36 -2.52 -14.92
C GLU A 45 -11.13 -3.84 -15.09
N TRP A 46 -11.98 -3.96 -16.11
CA TRP A 46 -12.71 -5.18 -16.42
C TRP A 46 -11.79 -6.36 -16.82
N ILE A 47 -10.78 -6.11 -17.65
CA ILE A 47 -9.86 -7.15 -18.13
C ILE A 47 -8.68 -7.40 -17.19
N ARG A 48 -8.39 -6.44 -16.31
CA ARG A 48 -7.22 -6.44 -15.44
C ARG A 48 -7.04 -7.71 -14.60
N PRO A 49 -8.10 -8.32 -14.02
CA PRO A 49 -7.97 -9.55 -13.24
C PRO A 49 -7.39 -10.72 -14.04
N TYR A 50 -7.54 -10.70 -15.37
CA TYR A 50 -7.06 -11.78 -16.24
C TYR A 50 -5.64 -11.56 -16.77
N LEU A 51 -5.15 -10.32 -16.70
CA LEU A 51 -3.91 -9.89 -17.32
C LEU A 51 -2.80 -9.58 -16.32
N GLY A 52 -3.11 -9.33 -15.04
CA GLY A 52 -2.08 -9.07 -14.05
C GLY A 52 -1.33 -7.76 -14.24
N VAL A 53 -1.97 -6.72 -14.76
CA VAL A 53 -1.35 -5.38 -14.90
C VAL A 53 -1.37 -4.69 -13.53
N SER A 54 -0.19 -4.33 -13.02
CA SER A 54 -0.02 -3.78 -11.67
C SER A 54 -0.68 -2.41 -11.51
N THR A 55 -1.02 -2.06 -10.26
CA THR A 55 -1.61 -0.75 -9.97
C THR A 55 -0.62 0.37 -10.26
N GLU A 56 0.66 0.11 -10.00
CA GLU A 56 1.76 1.03 -10.31
C GLU A 56 1.83 1.35 -11.80
N ALA A 57 1.78 0.33 -12.66
CA ALA A 57 1.80 0.53 -14.12
C ALA A 57 0.61 1.36 -14.62
N LEU A 58 -0.55 1.28 -13.95
CA LEU A 58 -1.76 2.04 -14.29
C LEU A 58 -1.90 3.37 -13.53
N ALA A 59 -1.01 3.66 -12.57
CA ALA A 59 -1.13 4.84 -11.73
C ALA A 59 -1.15 6.16 -12.52
N PRO A 60 -0.32 6.36 -13.58
CA PRO A 60 -0.41 7.56 -14.41
C PRO A 60 -1.79 7.75 -15.04
N LEU A 61 -2.39 6.66 -15.53
CA LEU A 61 -3.71 6.67 -16.16
C LEU A 61 -4.81 7.06 -15.15
N PHE A 62 -4.79 6.46 -13.97
CA PHE A 62 -5.75 6.79 -12.91
C PHE A 62 -5.60 8.20 -12.37
N ASN A 63 -4.37 8.72 -12.31
CA ASN A 63 -4.12 10.11 -11.91
C ASN A 63 -4.65 11.11 -12.94
N LEU A 64 -4.66 10.76 -14.24
CA LEU A 64 -5.24 11.61 -15.29
C LEU A 64 -6.78 11.76 -15.14
N LEU A 65 -7.47 10.76 -14.59
CA LEU A 65 -8.92 10.86 -14.28
C LEU A 65 -9.21 11.98 -13.30
N LYS A 66 -8.37 12.15 -12.28
CA LYS A 66 -8.54 13.17 -11.23
C LYS A 66 -8.48 14.60 -11.80
N GLY A 67 -7.70 14.82 -12.86
CA GLY A 67 -7.57 16.10 -13.56
C GLY A 67 -7.09 17.26 -12.66
N LYS A 68 -7.20 18.51 -13.15
CA LYS A 68 -6.98 19.74 -12.35
C LYS A 68 -8.22 20.14 -11.54
N GLY A 69 -9.04 19.16 -11.12
CA GLY A 69 -10.31 19.41 -10.42
C GLY A 69 -11.53 19.67 -11.31
N ASP A 70 -11.36 19.67 -12.64
CA ASP A 70 -12.48 19.74 -13.58
C ASP A 70 -13.15 18.36 -13.74
N ARG A 71 -14.41 18.29 -13.31
CA ARG A 71 -15.24 17.08 -13.28
C ARG A 71 -16.20 16.99 -14.46
N ASP A 72 -16.20 17.96 -15.37
CA ASP A 72 -17.04 17.91 -16.57
C ASP A 72 -16.58 16.74 -17.45
N LEU A 73 -17.52 15.89 -17.84
CA LEU A 73 -17.28 14.74 -18.72
C LEU A 73 -16.73 15.16 -20.10
N SER A 74 -17.06 16.35 -20.55
CA SER A 74 -16.56 16.93 -21.81
C SER A 74 -15.19 17.59 -21.67
N SER A 75 -14.68 17.76 -20.44
CA SER A 75 -13.42 18.45 -20.21
C SER A 75 -12.26 17.73 -20.92
N PRO A 76 -11.39 18.47 -21.62
CA PRO A 76 -10.33 17.86 -22.41
C PRO A 76 -9.32 17.15 -21.50
N ARG A 77 -8.79 16.02 -21.99
CA ARG A 77 -7.70 15.27 -21.37
C ARG A 77 -6.60 15.08 -22.39
N ILE A 78 -5.38 15.47 -22.01
CA ILE A 78 -4.19 15.32 -22.86
C ILE A 78 -3.36 14.19 -22.26
N LEU A 79 -3.11 13.16 -23.07
CA LEU A 79 -2.27 12.05 -22.66
C LEU A 79 -0.82 12.51 -22.50
N THR A 80 -0.28 12.32 -21.30
CA THR A 80 1.15 12.49 -21.04
C THR A 80 1.93 11.27 -21.57
N PRO A 81 3.25 11.38 -21.76
CA PRO A 81 4.09 10.23 -22.16
C PRO A 81 3.91 9.01 -21.23
N GLU A 82 3.81 9.24 -19.92
CA GLU A 82 3.64 8.19 -18.90
C GLU A 82 2.30 7.46 -19.05
N VAL A 83 1.23 8.19 -19.39
CA VAL A 83 -0.09 7.58 -19.65
C VAL A 83 -0.07 6.75 -20.94
N ARG A 84 0.62 7.23 -21.99
CA ARG A 84 0.79 6.45 -23.22
C ARG A 84 1.58 5.17 -22.98
N GLU A 85 2.60 5.22 -22.14
CA GLU A 85 3.35 4.04 -21.75
C GLU A 85 2.49 3.05 -20.95
N ALA A 86 1.67 3.54 -20.02
CA ALA A 86 0.72 2.72 -19.27
C ALA A 86 -0.26 1.98 -20.21
N ILE A 87 -0.83 2.68 -21.21
CA ILE A 87 -1.72 2.08 -22.22
C ILE A 87 -0.99 0.97 -23.00
N LYS A 88 0.23 1.24 -23.48
CA LYS A 88 1.05 0.23 -24.19
C LYS A 88 1.33 -1.00 -23.34
N LYS A 89 1.55 -0.84 -22.03
CA LYS A 89 1.72 -1.98 -21.11
C LYS A 89 0.46 -2.85 -21.04
N VAL A 90 -0.73 -2.26 -21.11
CA VAL A 90 -1.99 -3.01 -21.16
C VAL A 90 -2.15 -3.73 -22.50
N GLU A 91 -1.87 -3.05 -23.62
CA GLU A 91 -1.92 -3.66 -24.96
C GLU A 91 -0.97 -4.86 -25.06
N PHE A 92 0.27 -4.70 -24.61
CA PHE A 92 1.23 -5.80 -24.52
C PHE A 92 0.73 -6.95 -23.64
N ALA A 93 0.12 -6.64 -22.49
CA ALA A 93 -0.44 -7.65 -21.61
C ALA A 93 -1.62 -8.40 -22.26
N LEU A 94 -2.48 -7.70 -23.01
CA LEU A 94 -3.59 -8.30 -23.77
C LEU A 94 -3.10 -9.30 -24.82
N GLU A 95 -1.95 -9.05 -25.44
CA GLU A 95 -1.38 -9.92 -26.47
C GLU A 95 -0.60 -11.11 -25.88
N THR A 96 0.02 -10.94 -24.72
CA THR A 96 1.01 -11.89 -24.19
C THR A 96 0.55 -12.68 -22.97
N ARG A 97 -0.57 -12.33 -22.35
CA ARG A 97 -1.02 -12.92 -21.08
C ARG A 97 -2.39 -13.54 -21.18
N GLN A 98 -2.62 -14.51 -20.32
CA GLN A 98 -3.87 -15.26 -20.21
C GLN A 98 -4.09 -15.70 -18.77
N SER A 99 -5.33 -16.06 -18.47
CA SER A 99 -5.68 -16.83 -17.28
C SER A 99 -6.06 -18.26 -17.66
N HIS A 100 -6.25 -19.10 -16.66
CA HIS A 100 -6.53 -20.52 -16.82
C HIS A 100 -7.87 -20.85 -16.17
N ARG A 101 -8.50 -21.89 -16.70
CA ARG A 101 -9.61 -22.54 -16.02
C ARG A 101 -9.05 -23.30 -14.81
N PHE A 102 -9.76 -23.24 -13.70
CA PHE A 102 -9.35 -24.00 -12.52
C PHE A 102 -9.60 -25.50 -12.73
N ASP A 103 -8.73 -26.33 -12.17
CA ASP A 103 -8.95 -27.77 -12.01
C ASP A 103 -9.63 -28.01 -10.65
N PRO A 104 -10.83 -28.63 -10.60
CA PRO A 104 -11.52 -28.94 -9.36
C PRO A 104 -10.75 -29.85 -8.39
N LYS A 105 -9.73 -30.57 -8.86
CA LYS A 105 -8.90 -31.47 -8.05
C LYS A 105 -7.74 -30.75 -7.37
N LEU A 106 -7.39 -29.56 -7.84
CA LEU A 106 -6.26 -28.79 -7.33
C LEU A 106 -6.73 -27.74 -6.32
N PRO A 107 -5.98 -27.53 -5.25
CA PRO A 107 -6.34 -26.52 -4.27
C PRO A 107 -6.01 -25.11 -4.77
N PHE A 108 -6.79 -24.11 -4.35
CA PHE A 108 -6.43 -22.71 -4.56
C PHE A 108 -5.34 -22.28 -3.57
N LYS A 109 -4.44 -21.44 -4.07
CA LYS A 109 -3.38 -20.76 -3.32
C LYS A 109 -3.42 -19.27 -3.65
N LEU A 110 -3.01 -18.45 -2.68
CA LEU A 110 -2.85 -17.02 -2.87
C LEU A 110 -1.37 -16.66 -2.79
N ALA A 111 -0.86 -15.88 -3.73
CA ALA A 111 0.44 -15.25 -3.62
C ALA A 111 0.28 -13.73 -3.57
N VAL A 112 0.77 -13.09 -2.51
CA VAL A 112 0.85 -11.63 -2.43
C VAL A 112 2.16 -11.20 -3.08
N ILE A 113 2.10 -10.51 -4.22
CA ILE A 113 3.25 -10.18 -5.06
C ILE A 113 3.33 -8.66 -5.21
N GLY A 114 4.55 -8.12 -5.24
CA GLY A 114 4.82 -6.72 -5.54
C GLY A 114 5.78 -6.09 -4.53
N HIS A 115 5.98 -4.80 -4.67
CA HIS A 115 6.96 -4.03 -3.92
C HIS A 115 6.32 -2.89 -3.13
N MET A 116 6.79 -2.68 -1.89
CA MET A 116 6.42 -1.60 -0.97
C MET A 116 4.91 -1.49 -0.70
N LEU A 117 4.18 -0.75 -1.54
CA LEU A 117 2.75 -0.44 -1.36
C LEU A 117 1.91 -0.89 -2.55
N HIS A 118 2.54 -1.43 -3.61
CA HIS A 118 1.90 -1.84 -4.85
C HIS A 118 1.65 -3.36 -4.90
N PHE A 119 1.24 -3.94 -3.78
CA PHE A 119 0.90 -5.37 -3.72
C PHE A 119 -0.32 -5.70 -4.58
N SER A 120 -0.24 -6.86 -5.23
CA SER A 120 -1.30 -7.52 -5.97
C SER A 120 -1.41 -8.96 -5.49
N GLY A 121 -2.62 -9.50 -5.42
CA GLY A 121 -2.87 -10.89 -5.07
C GLY A 121 -2.94 -11.71 -6.35
N LEU A 122 -2.30 -12.86 -6.38
CA LEU A 122 -2.46 -13.85 -7.44
C LEU A 122 -3.16 -15.07 -6.86
N ILE A 123 -4.40 -15.29 -7.26
CA ILE A 123 -5.09 -16.56 -7.02
C ILE A 123 -4.60 -17.53 -8.09
N HIS A 124 -4.02 -18.64 -7.65
CA HIS A 124 -3.47 -19.63 -8.55
C HIS A 124 -3.68 -21.06 -8.05
N GLN A 125 -3.51 -22.01 -8.96
CA GLN A 125 -3.31 -23.41 -8.64
C GLN A 125 -1.90 -23.82 -9.09
N TRP A 126 -1.42 -24.95 -8.57
CA TRP A 126 -0.11 -25.51 -8.89
C TRP A 126 -0.29 -26.94 -9.37
N ASP A 127 -0.01 -27.19 -10.65
CA ASP A 127 -0.19 -28.47 -11.32
C ASP A 127 1.17 -29.05 -11.71
N GLU A 128 1.68 -29.98 -10.91
CA GLU A 128 2.97 -30.65 -11.14
C GLU A 128 2.99 -31.53 -12.40
N SER A 129 1.83 -31.80 -13.03
CA SER A 129 1.75 -32.60 -14.24
C SER A 129 2.03 -31.81 -15.53
N GLN A 130 2.05 -30.48 -15.47
CA GLN A 130 2.25 -29.62 -16.64
C GLN A 130 3.69 -29.11 -16.74
N THR A 131 4.13 -28.76 -17.95
CA THR A 131 5.47 -28.16 -18.15
C THR A 131 5.60 -26.80 -17.45
N ASP A 132 4.53 -26.01 -17.48
CA ASP A 132 4.38 -24.81 -16.66
C ASP A 132 3.39 -25.13 -15.53
N HIS A 133 3.90 -25.33 -14.32
CA HIS A 133 3.08 -25.73 -13.18
C HIS A 133 2.06 -24.66 -12.75
N LEU A 134 2.22 -23.40 -13.19
CA LEU A 134 1.42 -22.29 -12.67
C LEU A 134 0.12 -22.11 -13.47
N LEU A 135 -1.01 -22.42 -12.83
CA LEU A 135 -2.32 -22.04 -13.33
C LEU A 135 -2.76 -20.72 -12.70
N ILE A 136 -2.59 -19.62 -13.44
CA ILE A 136 -3.10 -18.29 -13.07
C ILE A 136 -4.62 -18.32 -13.16
N ILE A 137 -5.33 -18.19 -12.04
CA ILE A 137 -6.81 -18.13 -12.01
C ILE A 137 -7.28 -16.69 -12.14
N GLU A 138 -6.81 -15.83 -11.24
CA GLU A 138 -7.21 -14.42 -11.22
C GLU A 138 -6.22 -13.56 -10.43
N TRP A 139 -6.06 -12.31 -10.85
CA TRP A 139 -5.35 -11.26 -10.13
C TRP A 139 -6.30 -10.37 -9.34
N VAL A 140 -6.00 -10.18 -8.05
CA VAL A 140 -6.74 -9.32 -7.13
C VAL A 140 -5.95 -8.05 -6.86
N PHE A 141 -6.62 -6.89 -6.99
CA PHE A 141 -5.98 -5.58 -6.79
C PHE A 141 -6.69 -4.75 -5.73
N LEU A 142 -5.93 -3.92 -5.02
CA LEU A 142 -6.46 -2.84 -4.19
C LEU A 142 -6.63 -1.55 -5.00
N SER A 143 -7.41 -0.63 -4.46
CA SER A 143 -7.58 0.72 -5.01
C SER A 143 -6.23 1.46 -5.09
N ASN A 144 -6.10 2.34 -6.10
CA ASN A 144 -4.93 3.19 -6.31
C ASN A 144 -4.88 4.40 -5.34
N SER A 145 -5.65 4.37 -4.25
CA SER A 145 -5.63 5.44 -3.25
C SER A 145 -5.81 4.84 -1.87
N PRO A 146 -5.05 5.26 -0.86
CA PRO A 146 -5.21 4.78 0.49
C PRO A 146 -6.45 5.40 1.13
N ASP A 147 -7.24 4.56 1.80
CA ASP A 147 -8.45 4.99 2.50
C ASP A 147 -8.15 5.71 3.83
N LYS A 148 -6.94 5.50 4.38
CA LYS A 148 -6.45 6.16 5.59
C LYS A 148 -5.41 7.22 5.22
N SER A 149 -5.30 8.28 6.03
CA SER A 149 -4.28 9.32 5.85
C SER A 149 -2.84 8.78 5.87
N ILE A 150 -2.60 7.72 6.64
CA ILE A 150 -1.35 6.94 6.65
C ILE A 150 -1.70 5.46 6.56
N THR A 151 -1.09 4.74 5.62
CA THR A 151 -1.32 3.29 5.42
C THR A 151 0.02 2.58 5.37
N THR A 152 0.22 1.56 6.20
CA THR A 152 1.46 0.76 6.23
C THR A 152 1.44 -0.32 5.13
N PRO A 153 2.60 -0.88 4.75
CA PRO A 153 2.66 -2.06 3.89
C PRO A 153 1.86 -3.25 4.45
N GLN A 154 1.93 -3.47 5.77
CA GLN A 154 1.23 -4.55 6.47
C GLN A 154 -0.30 -4.39 6.36
N ASP A 155 -0.83 -3.18 6.56
CA ASP A 155 -2.24 -2.87 6.38
C ASP A 155 -2.71 -3.16 4.96
N ARG A 156 -1.85 -2.91 3.95
CA ARG A 156 -2.17 -3.24 2.56
C ARG A 156 -2.19 -4.73 2.30
N VAL A 157 -1.22 -5.48 2.80
CA VAL A 157 -1.22 -6.95 2.69
C VAL A 157 -2.48 -7.52 3.37
N ALA A 158 -2.81 -7.06 4.58
CA ALA A 158 -4.01 -7.48 5.30
C ALA A 158 -5.30 -7.27 4.48
N ARG A 159 -5.48 -6.06 3.92
CA ARG A 159 -6.66 -5.76 3.09
C ARG A 159 -6.71 -6.61 1.83
N LEU A 160 -5.56 -6.83 1.19
CA LEU A 160 -5.49 -7.65 -0.01
C LEU A 160 -5.85 -9.11 0.29
N VAL A 161 -5.34 -9.65 1.40
CA VAL A 161 -5.69 -11.00 1.89
C VAL A 161 -7.18 -11.08 2.19
N ALA A 162 -7.74 -10.15 2.97
CA ALA A 162 -9.17 -10.13 3.29
C ALA A 162 -10.04 -10.06 2.03
N LYS A 163 -9.67 -9.20 1.07
CA LYS A 163 -10.37 -9.09 -0.22
C LYS A 163 -10.29 -10.40 -1.02
N ALA A 164 -9.11 -11.00 -1.13
CA ALA A 164 -8.91 -12.24 -1.88
C ALA A 164 -9.66 -13.42 -1.26
N ARG A 165 -9.64 -13.56 0.07
CA ARG A 165 -10.39 -14.60 0.80
C ARG A 165 -11.89 -14.45 0.59
N SER A 166 -12.42 -13.23 0.78
CA SER A 166 -13.84 -12.95 0.54
C SER A 166 -14.24 -13.23 -0.92
N HIS A 167 -13.37 -12.91 -1.86
CA HIS A 167 -13.59 -13.17 -3.28
C HIS A 167 -13.62 -14.66 -3.60
N LEU A 168 -12.63 -15.43 -3.13
CA LEU A 168 -12.59 -16.87 -3.34
C LEU A 168 -13.78 -17.58 -2.67
N ALA A 169 -14.16 -17.18 -1.45
CA ALA A 169 -15.33 -17.72 -0.77
C ALA A 169 -16.61 -17.46 -1.58
N THR A 170 -16.73 -16.31 -2.23
CA THR A 170 -17.87 -15.98 -3.10
C THR A 170 -17.88 -16.82 -4.37
N LEU A 171 -16.71 -17.07 -4.98
CA LEU A 171 -16.59 -17.80 -6.24
C LEU A 171 -16.71 -19.32 -6.09
N ALA A 172 -16.09 -19.88 -5.06
CA ALA A 172 -15.89 -21.32 -4.91
C ALA A 172 -16.44 -21.89 -3.59
N GLY A 173 -16.83 -21.05 -2.63
CA GLY A 173 -17.20 -21.50 -1.28
C GLY A 173 -16.01 -22.07 -0.49
N TRP A 174 -14.77 -21.84 -0.93
CA TRP A 174 -13.54 -22.37 -0.35
C TRP A 174 -12.64 -21.24 0.15
N ASP A 175 -11.64 -21.62 0.95
CA ASP A 175 -10.52 -20.76 1.34
C ASP A 175 -9.20 -21.30 0.75
N PHE A 176 -8.13 -20.53 0.81
CA PHE A 176 -6.83 -20.91 0.27
C PHE A 176 -6.17 -21.99 1.13
N THR A 177 -5.61 -23.03 0.50
CA THR A 177 -4.80 -24.02 1.25
C THR A 177 -3.45 -23.47 1.67
N CYS A 178 -2.92 -22.51 0.91
CA CYS A 178 -1.67 -21.82 1.22
C CYS A 178 -1.73 -20.36 0.78
N MET A 179 -1.25 -19.47 1.64
CA MET A 179 -1.03 -18.05 1.35
C MET A 179 0.47 -17.71 1.43
N TYR A 180 1.03 -17.25 0.32
CA TYR A 180 2.38 -16.73 0.26
C TYR A 180 2.38 -15.24 0.60
N LEU A 181 3.03 -14.87 1.71
CA LEU A 181 3.06 -13.52 2.27
C LEU A 181 4.49 -12.92 2.18
N PRO A 182 4.63 -11.59 2.03
CA PRO A 182 5.92 -10.92 1.85
C PRO A 182 6.64 -10.63 3.18
N PHE A 183 6.45 -11.48 4.19
CA PHE A 183 7.04 -11.35 5.53
C PHE A 183 7.76 -12.64 5.88
N SER A 184 8.93 -12.58 6.52
CA SER A 184 9.52 -13.78 7.14
C SER A 184 8.61 -14.30 8.27
N ASN A 185 8.84 -15.54 8.72
CA ASN A 185 8.06 -16.10 9.83
C ASN A 185 8.18 -15.24 11.10
N ASP A 186 9.40 -14.83 11.47
CA ASP A 186 9.65 -13.97 12.64
C ASP A 186 8.95 -12.61 12.51
N GLN A 187 8.97 -12.02 11.31
CA GLN A 187 8.24 -10.77 11.03
C GLN A 187 6.73 -10.97 11.13
N LEU A 188 6.20 -12.08 10.61
CA LEU A 188 4.76 -12.35 10.64
C LEU A 188 4.26 -12.47 12.08
N ASP A 189 4.98 -13.18 12.96
CA ASP A 189 4.62 -13.32 14.37
C ASP A 189 4.62 -11.95 15.08
N GLU A 190 5.63 -11.13 14.83
CA GLU A 190 5.70 -9.76 15.37
C GLU A 190 4.56 -8.87 14.86
N ILE A 191 4.29 -8.90 13.55
CA ILE A 191 3.24 -8.11 12.93
C ILE A 191 1.88 -8.54 13.50
N LEU A 192 1.66 -9.85 13.67
CA LEU A 192 0.42 -10.37 14.22
C LEU A 192 0.20 -9.97 15.68
N GLN A 193 1.21 -9.61 16.45
CA GLN A 193 1.00 -9.07 17.80
C GLN A 193 0.47 -7.63 17.80
N ASN A 194 0.73 -6.87 16.73
CA ASN A 194 0.54 -5.41 16.72
C ASN A 194 -0.38 -4.88 15.61
N ASN A 195 -0.67 -5.69 14.58
CA ASN A 195 -1.47 -5.30 13.42
C ASN A 195 -2.84 -6.01 13.45
N VAL A 196 -3.85 -5.30 13.95
CA VAL A 196 -5.23 -5.82 14.09
C VAL A 196 -5.83 -6.14 12.72
N GLU A 197 -5.53 -5.36 11.69
CA GLU A 197 -6.03 -5.60 10.35
C GLU A 197 -5.57 -6.95 9.79
N LEU A 198 -4.30 -7.32 10.00
CA LEU A 198 -3.77 -8.61 9.56
C LEU A 198 -4.32 -9.75 10.42
N GLN A 199 -4.46 -9.56 11.73
CA GLN A 199 -5.14 -10.52 12.61
C GLN A 199 -6.55 -10.83 12.08
N CYS A 200 -7.36 -9.80 11.79
CA CYS A 200 -8.70 -9.97 11.23
C CYS A 200 -8.68 -10.62 9.84
N ALA A 201 -7.71 -10.27 8.99
CA ALA A 201 -7.59 -10.85 7.65
C ALA A 201 -7.22 -12.34 7.68
N LEU A 202 -6.53 -12.80 8.72
CA LEU A 202 -6.15 -14.19 8.94
C LEU A 202 -7.05 -14.91 9.96
N ASP A 203 -8.08 -14.24 10.48
CA ASP A 203 -8.97 -14.87 11.44
C ASP A 203 -9.63 -16.11 10.85
N SER A 204 -9.72 -17.14 11.68
CA SER A 204 -10.27 -18.45 11.33
C SER A 204 -9.61 -19.12 10.11
N TYR A 205 -8.44 -18.65 9.67
CA TYR A 205 -7.69 -19.26 8.58
C TYR A 205 -7.02 -20.55 9.04
N SER A 206 -7.36 -21.67 8.39
CA SER A 206 -6.82 -23.00 8.74
C SER A 206 -5.77 -23.53 7.75
N GLY A 207 -5.43 -22.76 6.72
CA GLY A 207 -4.41 -23.15 5.75
C GLY A 207 -3.00 -22.76 6.17
N GLN A 208 -2.02 -22.97 5.31
CA GLN A 208 -0.62 -22.66 5.56
C GLN A 208 -0.28 -21.23 5.15
N THR A 209 0.52 -20.52 5.94
CA THR A 209 1.23 -19.31 5.49
C THR A 209 2.68 -19.64 5.17
N SER A 210 3.24 -19.03 4.12
CA SER A 210 4.65 -19.23 3.74
C SER A 210 5.27 -17.93 3.22
N CYS A 211 6.53 -17.70 3.54
CA CYS A 211 7.36 -16.66 2.91
C CYS A 211 8.16 -17.19 1.71
N HIS A 212 8.12 -18.51 1.48
CA HIS A 212 8.85 -19.19 0.41
C HIS A 212 7.91 -19.42 -0.77
N TYR A 213 8.02 -18.55 -1.77
CA TYR A 213 7.20 -18.62 -2.98
C TYR A 213 7.68 -19.76 -3.89
N PRO A 214 6.78 -20.34 -4.71
CA PRO A 214 7.18 -21.35 -5.69
C PRO A 214 8.22 -20.80 -6.67
N GLN A 215 9.08 -21.66 -7.19
CA GLN A 215 10.07 -21.27 -8.20
C GLN A 215 9.39 -21.05 -9.55
N HIS A 216 9.00 -19.81 -9.83
CA HIS A 216 8.44 -19.42 -11.13
C HIS A 216 8.74 -17.95 -11.43
N LYS A 217 8.91 -17.61 -12.72
CA LYS A 217 9.26 -16.26 -13.19
C LYS A 217 8.29 -15.17 -12.70
N VAL A 218 7.01 -15.52 -12.50
CA VAL A 218 5.98 -14.58 -12.00
C VAL A 218 6.25 -14.15 -10.56
N PHE A 219 6.83 -15.02 -9.74
CA PHE A 219 7.11 -14.72 -8.32
C PHE A 219 8.49 -14.07 -8.12
N GLY A 220 9.42 -14.24 -9.06
CA GLY A 220 10.80 -13.78 -8.91
C GLY A 220 11.06 -12.29 -9.21
N LEU A 221 10.08 -11.53 -9.69
CA LEU A 221 10.36 -10.23 -10.31
C LEU A 221 10.58 -9.07 -9.33
N GLU A 222 9.88 -8.96 -8.19
CA GLU A 222 9.92 -7.69 -7.41
C GLU A 222 9.63 -7.85 -5.91
N MET A 223 10.05 -8.95 -5.29
CA MET A 223 9.83 -9.15 -3.85
C MET A 223 10.97 -8.55 -3.03
N LYS A 224 10.80 -7.31 -2.53
CA LYS A 224 11.60 -6.85 -1.38
C LYS A 224 10.77 -6.97 -0.11
N ILE A 225 11.27 -7.83 0.77
CA ILE A 225 10.80 -8.00 2.14
C ILE A 225 10.73 -6.62 2.81
N VAL A 226 9.68 -6.39 3.59
CA VAL A 226 9.57 -5.18 4.42
C VAL A 226 10.84 -5.10 5.28
N ARG A 227 11.56 -3.99 5.18
CA ARG A 227 12.82 -3.80 5.91
C ARG A 227 12.58 -3.75 7.41
N ASP A 228 13.59 -4.15 8.17
CA ASP A 228 13.58 -3.98 9.62
C ASP A 228 13.40 -2.51 9.98
N PRO A 229 12.56 -2.22 11.00
CA PRO A 229 12.24 -0.85 11.36
C PRO A 229 13.46 -0.13 11.96
N VAL A 230 13.60 1.15 11.63
CA VAL A 230 14.61 2.04 12.24
C VAL A 230 14.13 2.49 13.63
N GLN A 231 12.82 2.50 13.83
CA GLN A 231 12.19 2.75 15.10
C GLN A 231 12.50 1.64 16.10
N SER A 232 13.12 2.02 17.22
CA SER A 232 13.32 1.17 18.37
C SER A 232 12.02 0.93 19.13
N LYS A 233 11.85 -0.29 19.66
CA LYS A 233 10.79 -0.63 20.61
C LYS A 233 11.12 -0.22 22.04
N GLU A 234 12.40 -0.02 22.33
CA GLU A 234 12.90 0.34 23.65
C GLU A 234 13.55 1.73 23.65
N PRO A 235 13.55 2.45 24.78
CA PRO A 235 14.25 3.71 24.93
C PRO A 235 15.74 3.60 24.60
N LEU A 236 16.26 4.59 23.86
CA LEU A 236 17.65 4.66 23.45
C LEU A 236 18.49 5.39 24.51
N LYS A 237 19.76 4.99 24.64
CA LYS A 237 20.78 5.78 25.36
C LYS A 237 21.24 6.95 24.49
N ALA A 238 20.33 7.90 24.27
CA ALA A 238 20.50 8.99 23.32
C ALA A 238 19.78 10.27 23.77
N LEU A 239 19.89 11.34 22.97
CA LEU A 239 19.24 12.62 23.24
C LEU A 239 17.73 12.45 23.37
N THR A 240 17.11 13.11 24.35
CA THR A 240 15.65 13.09 24.52
C THR A 240 15.06 14.42 24.11
N LEU A 241 14.13 14.38 23.16
CA LEU A 241 13.44 15.52 22.58
C LEU A 241 12.00 15.52 23.08
N PHE A 242 11.55 16.64 23.64
CA PHE A 242 10.18 16.87 24.04
C PHE A 242 9.50 17.75 22.99
N THR A 243 8.33 17.33 22.51
CA THR A 243 7.58 18.08 21.49
C THR A 243 6.18 18.41 21.96
N ASP A 244 5.77 19.65 21.73
CA ASP A 244 4.43 20.17 22.04
C ASP A 244 3.94 21.11 20.93
N GLY A 245 2.62 21.23 20.78
CA GLY A 245 1.95 22.08 19.82
C GLY A 245 0.68 22.71 20.38
N SER A 246 0.58 24.03 20.32
CA SER A 246 -0.58 24.77 20.80
C SER A 246 -1.36 25.39 19.65
N GLY A 247 -2.57 24.90 19.39
CA GLY A 247 -3.44 25.49 18.36
C GLY A 247 -3.94 26.90 18.70
N LYS A 248 -4.01 27.28 19.99
CA LYS A 248 -4.42 28.63 20.42
C LYS A 248 -3.34 29.67 20.16
N SER A 249 -2.08 29.34 20.43
CA SER A 249 -0.96 30.27 20.22
C SER A 249 -0.28 30.09 18.86
N GLY A 250 -0.63 29.02 18.13
CA GLY A 250 0.03 28.61 16.90
C GLY A 250 1.48 28.20 17.10
N LYS A 251 1.93 27.93 18.34
CA LYS A 251 3.34 27.58 18.61
C LYS A 251 3.56 26.09 18.46
N SER A 252 4.69 25.74 17.85
CA SER A 252 5.21 24.39 17.74
C SER A 252 6.61 24.36 18.35
N VAL A 253 6.80 23.52 19.36
CA VAL A 253 7.95 23.57 20.25
C VAL A 253 8.69 22.23 20.23
N ILE A 254 10.02 22.30 20.16
CA ILE A 254 10.91 21.19 20.49
C ILE A 254 11.79 21.68 21.64
N ALA A 255 11.88 20.93 22.72
CA ALA A 255 12.78 21.19 23.84
C ALA A 255 13.69 19.99 24.06
N TRP A 256 14.97 20.24 24.37
CA TRP A 256 15.93 19.19 24.69
C TRP A 256 16.96 19.72 25.67
N GLN A 257 17.60 18.82 26.40
CA GLN A 257 18.76 19.17 27.20
C GLN A 257 20.02 18.94 26.37
N ASP A 258 20.80 19.99 26.13
CA ASP A 258 22.07 19.86 25.43
C ASP A 258 23.05 19.04 26.30
N PRO A 259 23.57 17.90 25.81
CA PRO A 259 24.42 17.02 26.60
C PRO A 259 25.81 17.61 26.90
N SER A 260 26.26 18.60 26.13
CA SER A 260 27.57 19.24 26.29
C SER A 260 27.57 20.32 27.37
N ILE A 261 26.47 21.07 27.51
CA ILE A 261 26.36 22.19 28.46
C ILE A 261 25.34 21.95 29.58
N LEU A 262 24.61 20.83 29.55
CA LEU A 262 23.58 20.42 30.51
C LEU A 262 22.43 21.45 30.69
N LYS A 263 22.24 22.34 29.72
CA LYS A 263 21.18 23.35 29.72
C LYS A 263 20.03 22.95 28.80
N TRP A 264 18.83 23.40 29.15
CA TRP A 264 17.67 23.27 28.30
C TRP A 264 17.75 24.25 27.14
N GLU A 265 17.57 23.72 25.94
CA GLU A 265 17.40 24.47 24.72
C GLU A 265 16.00 24.24 24.16
N SER A 266 15.50 25.21 23.39
CA SER A 266 14.20 25.12 22.75
C SER A 266 14.22 25.74 21.36
N ASP A 267 13.54 25.08 20.43
CA ASP A 267 13.23 25.56 19.09
C ASP A 267 11.71 25.82 19.04
N VAL A 268 11.33 27.07 18.80
CA VAL A 268 9.92 27.49 18.76
C VAL A 268 9.62 28.12 17.41
N GLU A 269 8.67 27.53 16.68
CA GLU A 269 8.17 28.08 15.43
C GLU A 269 6.68 28.40 15.53
N ARG A 270 6.23 29.47 14.84
CA ARG A 270 4.81 29.77 14.68
C ARG A 270 4.26 29.10 13.43
N VAL A 271 3.27 28.24 13.62
CA VAL A 271 2.58 27.50 12.58
C VAL A 271 1.10 27.89 12.58
N SER A 272 0.55 28.16 11.41
CA SER A 272 -0.88 28.45 11.27
C SER A 272 -1.66 27.14 11.07
N GLY A 273 -2.65 26.86 11.90
CA GLY A 273 -3.49 25.68 11.75
C GLY A 273 -4.13 25.19 13.05
N SER A 274 -4.61 23.94 13.02
CA SER A 274 -5.12 23.24 14.19
C SER A 274 -3.99 22.83 15.15
N PRO A 275 -4.30 22.45 16.41
CA PRO A 275 -3.32 21.86 17.32
C PRO A 275 -2.53 20.71 16.68
N GLN A 276 -3.21 19.82 15.96
CA GLN A 276 -2.58 18.70 15.24
C GLN A 276 -1.52 19.15 14.23
N VAL A 277 -1.70 20.30 13.57
CA VAL A 277 -0.70 20.86 12.64
C VAL A 277 0.53 21.33 13.42
N ALA A 278 0.33 22.00 14.56
CA ALA A 278 1.43 22.48 15.38
C ALA A 278 2.23 21.34 16.03
N GLU A 279 1.54 20.32 16.56
CA GLU A 279 2.17 19.13 17.15
C GLU A 279 2.96 18.34 16.09
N LEU A 280 2.35 18.07 14.93
CA LEU A 280 3.03 17.35 13.85
C LEU A 280 4.21 18.15 13.28
N ALA A 281 4.09 19.48 13.19
CA ALA A 281 5.19 20.34 12.77
C ALA A 281 6.38 20.31 13.75
N ALA A 282 6.14 20.11 15.05
CA ALA A 282 7.21 19.98 16.04
C ALA A 282 8.03 18.72 15.76
N VAL A 283 7.33 17.62 15.54
CA VAL A 283 7.96 16.34 15.24
C VAL A 283 8.68 16.35 13.89
N VAL A 284 8.06 16.89 12.83
CA VAL A 284 8.73 17.00 11.53
C VAL A 284 10.02 17.81 11.65
N ARG A 285 10.02 18.92 12.39
CA ARG A 285 11.22 19.70 12.64
C ARG A 285 12.26 18.93 13.47
N ALA A 286 11.83 18.14 14.46
CA ALA A 286 12.74 17.31 15.25
C ALA A 286 13.49 16.30 14.36
N PHE A 287 12.77 15.60 13.47
CA PHE A 287 13.39 14.67 12.51
C PHE A 287 14.30 15.37 11.49
N ASP A 288 13.97 16.59 11.07
CA ASP A 288 14.78 17.38 10.13
C ASP A 288 16.09 17.84 10.78
N ARG A 289 16.02 18.25 12.04
CA ARG A 289 17.14 18.81 12.80
C ARG A 289 18.09 17.75 13.36
N PHE A 290 17.56 16.66 13.92
CA PHE A 290 18.35 15.67 14.66
C PHE A 290 18.56 14.38 13.86
N ARG A 291 19.74 14.23 13.24
CA ARG A 291 20.09 13.04 12.46
C ARG A 291 20.65 11.88 13.29
N GLU A 292 21.23 12.19 14.44
CA GLU A 292 21.74 11.20 15.41
C GLU A 292 20.59 10.46 16.11
N PRO A 293 20.85 9.31 16.78
CA PRO A 293 19.84 8.61 17.57
C PRO A 293 19.16 9.54 18.58
N PHE A 294 17.84 9.43 18.75
CA PHE A 294 17.11 10.20 19.77
C PHE A 294 15.84 9.49 20.27
N ASN A 295 15.39 9.88 21.46
CA ASN A 295 14.08 9.57 22.01
C ASN A 295 13.15 10.75 21.77
N LEU A 296 11.98 10.54 21.17
CA LEU A 296 10.93 11.52 20.98
C LEU A 296 9.85 11.32 22.04
N VAL A 297 9.58 12.36 22.82
CA VAL A 297 8.52 12.37 23.83
C VAL A 297 7.47 13.40 23.40
N THR A 298 6.23 12.95 23.25
CA THR A 298 5.09 13.80 22.88
C THR A 298 3.89 13.49 23.75
N ASP A 299 3.10 14.50 24.07
CA ASP A 299 1.81 14.33 24.74
C ASP A 299 0.63 14.14 23.77
N SER A 300 0.91 14.15 22.46
CA SER A 300 -0.07 13.94 21.40
C SER A 300 -0.13 12.47 20.98
N ALA A 301 -1.20 11.78 21.38
CA ALA A 301 -1.49 10.42 20.95
C ALA A 301 -1.59 10.30 19.43
N TYR A 302 -2.12 11.35 18.78
CA TYR A 302 -2.22 11.42 17.32
C TYR A 302 -0.83 11.38 16.68
N VAL A 303 0.08 12.26 17.12
CA VAL A 303 1.42 12.35 16.56
C VAL A 303 2.24 11.10 16.88
N ALA A 304 2.19 10.61 18.12
CA ALA A 304 2.87 9.37 18.48
C ALA A 304 2.46 8.19 17.57
N GLY A 305 1.15 8.04 17.33
CA GLY A 305 0.64 7.01 16.42
C GLY A 305 1.01 7.24 14.95
N VAL A 306 1.10 8.49 14.50
CA VAL A 306 1.56 8.81 13.14
C VAL A 306 3.03 8.41 12.97
N VAL A 307 3.91 8.81 13.89
CA VAL A 307 5.34 8.48 13.82
C VAL A 307 5.55 6.98 13.89
N SER A 308 4.79 6.28 14.76
CA SER A 308 4.88 4.82 14.91
C SER A 308 4.49 4.03 13.65
N ARG A 309 3.84 4.68 12.68
CA ARG A 309 3.39 4.07 11.42
C ARG A 309 4.04 4.71 10.20
N ALA A 310 4.96 5.66 10.36
CA ALA A 310 5.47 6.47 9.26
C ALA A 310 6.50 5.72 8.38
N GLU A 311 7.17 4.71 8.94
CA GLU A 311 8.13 3.91 8.18
C GLU A 311 7.47 3.16 7.01
N ASN A 312 7.98 3.40 5.81
CA ASN A 312 7.48 2.82 4.56
C ASN A 312 5.99 3.08 4.27
N ALA A 313 5.40 4.10 4.90
CA ALA A 313 3.97 4.37 4.84
C ALA A 313 3.55 5.10 3.56
N TRP A 314 2.32 4.84 3.12
CA TRP A 314 1.64 5.64 2.11
C TRP A 314 0.82 6.74 2.77
N VAL A 315 1.14 8.00 2.45
CA VAL A 315 0.30 9.16 2.78
C VAL A 315 -0.81 9.34 1.74
N SER A 316 -2.06 9.51 2.20
CA SER A 316 -3.18 9.78 1.30
C SER A 316 -3.09 11.15 0.64
N GLU A 317 -3.50 11.20 -0.63
CA GLU A 317 -3.68 12.46 -1.35
C GLU A 317 -4.90 13.24 -0.87
N HIS A 318 -5.82 12.59 -0.15
CA HIS A 318 -7.06 13.18 0.34
C HIS A 318 -6.90 13.69 1.78
N GLY A 319 -7.58 14.79 2.11
CA GLY A 319 -7.61 15.35 3.46
C GLY A 319 -7.00 16.76 3.56
N ASN A 320 -6.69 17.17 4.80
CA ASN A 320 -6.15 18.51 5.08
C ASN A 320 -4.76 18.69 4.43
N SER A 321 -4.65 19.65 3.51
CA SER A 321 -3.44 19.88 2.72
C SER A 321 -2.19 20.19 3.56
N LYS A 322 -2.34 20.87 4.69
CA LYS A 322 -1.23 21.18 5.61
C LYS A 322 -0.73 19.94 6.34
N ILE A 323 -1.66 19.16 6.90
CA ILE A 323 -1.31 17.90 7.58
C ILE A 323 -0.66 16.94 6.57
N ARG A 324 -1.22 16.84 5.36
CA ARG A 324 -0.66 16.02 4.29
C ARG A 324 0.78 16.42 3.95
N ALA A 325 1.05 17.71 3.78
CA ALA A 325 2.41 18.19 3.49
C ALA A 325 3.41 17.81 4.60
N LEU A 326 2.99 17.93 5.87
CA LEU A 326 3.80 17.52 7.02
C LEU A 326 4.01 16.00 7.06
N LEU A 327 2.97 15.20 6.80
CA LEU A 327 3.07 13.74 6.76
C LEU A 327 4.01 13.27 5.65
N VAL A 328 3.92 13.87 4.45
CA VAL A 328 4.84 13.57 3.34
C VAL A 328 6.28 13.86 3.76
N LYS A 329 6.53 15.05 4.34
CA LYS A 329 7.87 15.42 4.82
C LYS A 329 8.36 14.47 5.93
N LEU A 330 7.50 14.07 6.87
CA LEU A 330 7.87 13.13 7.93
C LEU A 330 8.27 11.76 7.36
N VAL A 331 7.46 11.20 6.47
CA VAL A 331 7.73 9.89 5.83
C VAL A 331 9.01 9.96 5.00
N GLU A 332 9.27 11.06 4.31
CA GLU A 332 10.52 11.29 3.57
C GLU A 332 11.74 11.35 4.49
N LEU A 333 11.66 12.08 5.60
CA LEU A 333 12.76 12.17 6.57
C LEU A 333 13.07 10.80 7.20
N ILE A 334 12.03 10.06 7.58
CA ILE A 334 12.18 8.73 8.18
C ILE A 334 12.71 7.72 7.16
N SER A 335 12.26 7.75 5.90
CA SER A 335 12.72 6.79 4.89
C SER A 335 14.21 6.92 4.54
N HIS A 336 14.79 8.11 4.74
CA HIS A 336 16.22 8.36 4.55
C HIS A 336 17.04 8.23 5.85
N ARG A 337 16.37 8.05 6.98
CA ARG A 337 17.02 7.94 8.29
C ARG A 337 17.73 6.59 8.42
N LYS A 338 18.99 6.64 8.86
CA LYS A 338 19.82 5.44 9.12
C LYS A 338 19.99 5.13 10.60
N GLN A 339 19.82 6.14 11.46
CA GLN A 339 20.02 6.03 12.91
C GLN A 339 18.70 5.75 13.61
N PRO A 340 18.68 4.93 14.68
CA PRO A 340 17.43 4.59 15.35
C PRO A 340 16.76 5.80 16.00
N TYR A 341 15.47 5.68 16.25
CA TYR A 341 14.73 6.62 17.09
C TYR A 341 13.71 5.85 17.94
N TYR A 342 13.36 6.38 19.10
CA TYR A 342 12.29 5.83 19.94
C TYR A 342 11.18 6.87 20.07
N VAL A 343 9.92 6.42 20.18
CA VAL A 343 8.76 7.32 20.36
C VAL A 343 8.01 6.91 21.62
N LEU A 344 7.83 7.87 22.52
CA LEU A 344 7.03 7.74 23.73
C LEU A 344 5.87 8.72 23.69
N HIS A 345 4.67 8.19 23.89
CA HIS A 345 3.50 9.00 24.20
C HIS A 345 3.34 9.11 25.71
N VAL A 346 3.27 10.34 26.22
CA VAL A 346 2.89 10.62 27.62
C VAL A 346 1.50 11.27 27.64
N ARG A 347 0.75 11.15 28.74
CA ARG A 347 -0.53 11.86 28.84
C ARG A 347 -0.27 13.32 29.16
N SER A 348 -1.03 14.21 28.52
CA SER A 348 -1.03 15.62 28.88
C SER A 348 -1.53 15.83 30.32
N HIS A 349 -1.09 16.92 30.97
CA HIS A 349 -1.53 17.36 32.30
C HIS A 349 -1.18 16.43 33.49
N THR A 350 -0.21 15.54 33.35
CA THR A 350 0.49 14.92 34.49
C THR A 350 1.68 15.78 34.89
N ASN A 351 1.93 16.01 36.19
CA ASN A 351 3.06 16.81 36.74
C ASN A 351 4.46 16.19 36.47
N HIS A 352 4.69 15.60 35.30
CA HIS A 352 5.97 15.00 34.93
C HIS A 352 6.95 16.09 34.43
N PRO A 353 8.20 16.10 34.90
CA PRO A 353 9.21 17.04 34.42
C PRO A 353 9.50 16.82 32.94
N GLY A 354 9.39 17.86 32.12
CA GLY A 354 9.61 17.82 30.66
C GLY A 354 8.52 18.46 29.80
N PHE A 355 7.39 18.88 30.39
CA PHE A 355 6.34 19.68 29.77
C PHE A 355 6.07 20.96 30.57
#